data_AF-A0A8S4GI87-F1
#
_entry.id   AF-A0A8S4GI87-F1
#
_cell.length_a   1.000
_cell.length_b   1.000
_cell.length_c   1.000
_cell.angle_alpha   90.00
_cell.angle_beta   90.00
_cell.angle_gamma   90.00
#
_symmetry.space_group_name_H-M   'P 1'
#
loop_
_entity.id
_entity.type
_entity.pdbx_description
1 polymer ?
#
loop_
_entity_poly.entity_id
_entity_poly.type
_entity_poly.pdbx_seq_one_letter_code
_entity_poly.pdbx_strand_id
1 'polypeptide(L)'
;MNLGGGQNTDGPNAGGIFVQFNQDCTSLVAGSSNGYHLFALTPDDGVEEIYASRSGQDTCLVDRLFSSSLVAIVTLSAPRYGSIT
;
A
#
# COMPACT_ATOMS: atom_id res chain seq x y z
N MET A 1 -13.21 -13.42 -3.02
CA MET A 1 -12.67 -12.12 -3.46
C MET A 1 -11.38 -12.43 -4.19
N ASN A 2 -11.40 -12.38 -5.52
CA ASN A 2 -10.32 -12.89 -6.38
C ASN A 2 -9.30 -11.76 -6.57
N LEU A 3 -8.09 -11.92 -6.04
CA LEU A 3 -6.97 -11.01 -6.28
C LEU A 3 -6.54 -11.21 -7.73
N GLY A 4 -6.82 -10.21 -8.57
CA GLY A 4 -6.49 -10.23 -9.99
C GLY A 4 -4.99 -10.39 -10.20
N GLY A 5 -4.59 -11.59 -10.61
CA GLY A 5 -3.26 -11.88 -11.12
C GLY A 5 -3.00 -11.08 -12.38
N GLY A 6 -1.93 -10.30 -12.37
CA GLY A 6 -1.52 -9.50 -13.51
C GLY A 6 -0.24 -8.74 -13.26
N GLN A 7 0.88 -9.48 -13.12
CA GLN A 7 2.17 -9.11 -13.70
C GLN A 7 3.18 -10.26 -13.52
N ASN A 8 3.38 -11.02 -14.60
CA ASN A 8 4.60 -11.79 -14.80
C ASN A 8 5.74 -10.79 -15.02
N THR A 9 6.66 -10.69 -14.07
CA THR A 9 7.96 -10.03 -14.28
C THR A 9 9.03 -10.88 -13.60
N ASP A 10 9.57 -11.83 -14.36
CA ASP A 10 10.75 -12.61 -13.98
C ASP A 10 11.95 -11.66 -13.79
N GLY A 11 12.27 -11.35 -12.54
CA GLY A 11 13.46 -10.60 -12.15
C GLY A 11 13.42 -10.22 -10.66
N PRO A 12 14.54 -10.29 -9.91
CA PRO A 12 14.55 -10.03 -8.46
C PRO A 12 14.31 -8.56 -8.07
N ASN A 13 13.96 -7.69 -9.03
CA ASN A 13 13.76 -6.25 -8.87
C ASN A 13 12.49 -5.78 -9.63
N ALA A 14 11.38 -6.50 -9.47
CA ALA A 14 10.09 -5.99 -9.90
C ALA A 14 9.60 -4.95 -8.86
N GLY A 15 10.14 -3.73 -8.94
CA GLY A 15 9.72 -2.55 -8.17
C GLY A 15 8.31 -2.10 -8.56
N GLY A 16 7.33 -2.98 -8.38
CA GLY A 16 5.93 -2.74 -8.70
C GLY A 16 5.30 -1.72 -7.75
N ILE A 17 4.32 -0.99 -8.28
CA ILE A 17 3.46 -0.13 -7.48
C ILE A 17 2.21 -0.95 -7.13
N PHE A 18 1.84 -0.98 -5.85
CA PHE A 18 0.55 -1.51 -5.42
C PHE A 18 -0.35 -0.37 -4.98
N VAL A 19 -1.65 -0.55 -5.16
CA VAL A 19 -2.67 0.43 -4.77
C VAL A 19 -3.81 -0.25 -4.03
N GLN A 20 -4.31 0.39 -2.97
CA GLN A 20 -5.35 -0.17 -2.12
C GLN A 20 -6.25 0.94 -1.59
N PHE A 21 -7.56 0.83 -1.84
CA PHE A 21 -8.55 1.67 -1.16
C PHE A 21 -8.74 1.19 0.27
N ASN A 22 -9.00 2.12 1.19
CA ASN A 22 -9.48 1.78 2.53
C ASN A 22 -10.93 1.23 2.49
N GLN A 23 -11.45 0.79 3.64
CA GLN A 23 -12.67 -0.01 3.73
C GLN A 23 -13.96 0.76 3.35
N ASP A 24 -13.95 2.09 3.48
CA ASP A 24 -15.05 3.00 3.14
C ASP A 24 -14.82 3.80 1.84
N CYS A 25 -13.76 3.47 1.08
CA CYS A 25 -13.41 4.09 -0.21
C CYS A 25 -13.18 5.62 -0.14
N THR A 26 -12.82 6.16 1.02
CA THR A 26 -12.53 7.59 1.23
C THR A 26 -11.03 7.91 1.16
N SER A 27 -10.17 6.90 1.08
CA SER A 27 -8.73 7.08 0.89
C SER A 27 -8.09 5.95 0.10
N LEU A 28 -6.95 6.26 -0.50
CA LEU A 28 -6.15 5.36 -1.34
C LEU A 28 -4.71 5.35 -0.82
N VAL A 29 -4.12 4.17 -0.69
CA VAL A 29 -2.69 4.02 -0.48
C VAL A 29 -2.03 3.55 -1.75
N ALA A 30 -0.90 4.15 -2.12
CA ALA A 30 0.00 3.68 -3.17
C ALA A 30 1.36 3.35 -2.55
N GLY A 31 1.81 2.11 -2.65
CA GLY A 31 3.12 1.69 -2.16
C GLY A 31 4.04 1.22 -3.27
N SER A 32 5.34 1.35 -3.03
CA SER A 32 6.43 1.04 -3.95
C SER A 32 7.68 0.57 -3.18
N SER A 33 8.75 0.28 -3.91
CA SER A 33 10.08 0.04 -3.32
C SER A 33 10.60 1.24 -2.51
N ASN A 34 10.15 2.46 -2.79
CA ASN A 34 10.63 3.66 -2.10
C ASN A 34 9.72 4.13 -0.95
N GLY A 35 8.83 3.27 -0.47
CA GLY A 35 7.85 3.58 0.57
C GLY A 35 6.42 3.70 0.03
N TYR A 36 5.58 4.43 0.75
CA TYR A 36 4.16 4.56 0.42
C TYR A 36 3.65 6.00 0.55
N HIS A 37 2.59 6.28 -0.18
CA HIS A 37 1.85 7.53 -0.21
C HIS A 37 0.39 7.24 0.10
N LEU A 38 -0.24 8.14 0.84
CA LEU A 38 -1.63 8.02 1.28
C LEU A 38 -2.37 9.27 0.82
N PHE A 39 -3.48 9.03 0.13
CA PHE A 39 -4.31 10.06 -0.46
C PHE A 39 -5.71 10.02 0.14
N ALA A 40 -6.24 11.17 0.53
CA ALA A 40 -7.66 11.34 0.80
C ALA A 40 -8.41 11.54 -0.53
N LEU A 41 -9.61 10.97 -0.61
CA LEU A 41 -10.52 11.11 -1.74
C LEU A 41 -11.70 11.94 -1.27
N THR A 42 -11.82 13.15 -1.80
CA THR A 42 -12.97 14.00 -1.57
C THR A 42 -13.88 13.95 -2.80
N PRO A 43 -15.21 13.88 -2.63
CA PRO A 43 -16.14 13.86 -3.77
C PRO A 43 -16.04 15.11 -4.63
N ASP A 44 -15.62 16.23 -4.03
CA ASP A 44 -15.69 17.58 -4.60
C ASP A 44 -14.33 18.07 -5.13
N ASP A 45 -13.23 17.71 -4.44
CA ASP A 45 -11.87 18.25 -4.65
C ASP A 45 -10.89 17.21 -5.22
N GLY A 46 -11.34 15.97 -5.40
CA GLY A 46 -10.56 14.91 -6.03
C GLY A 46 -9.60 14.20 -5.06
N VAL A 47 -8.33 14.15 -5.43
CA VAL A 47 -7.29 13.34 -4.75
C VAL A 47 -6.28 14.27 -4.07
N GLU A 48 -6.18 14.19 -2.74
CA GLU A 48 -5.23 14.98 -1.95
C GLU A 48 -4.23 14.07 -1.23
N GLU A 49 -2.93 14.31 -1.37
CA GLU A 49 -1.92 13.58 -0.60
C GLU A 49 -1.88 14.06 0.85
N ILE A 50 -2.22 13.18 1.79
CA ILE A 50 -2.26 13.50 3.23
C ILE A 50 -1.06 12.95 4.00
N TYR A 51 -0.31 12.01 3.41
CA TYR A 51 0.93 11.50 3.99
C TYR A 51 1.84 10.84 2.95
N ALA A 52 3.15 11.08 3.06
CA ALA A 52 4.18 10.37 2.32
C ALA A 52 5.23 9.79 3.27
N SER A 53 5.56 8.51 3.09
CA SER A 53 6.62 7.84 3.83
C SER A 53 7.97 8.45 3.49
N ARG A 54 8.80 8.67 4.51
CA ARG A 54 10.17 9.21 4.36
C ARG A 54 11.26 8.15 4.43
N SER A 55 10.91 6.90 4.72
CA SER A 55 11.88 5.88 5.12
C SER A 55 12.56 5.13 3.97
N GLY A 56 12.09 5.31 2.72
CA GLY A 56 12.67 4.66 1.54
C GLY A 56 12.73 3.13 1.63
N GLN A 57 11.86 2.54 2.47
CA GLN A 57 11.86 1.10 2.69
C GLN A 57 10.94 0.40 1.69
N ASP A 58 11.41 -0.73 1.15
CA ASP A 58 10.63 -1.58 0.27
C ASP A 58 9.38 -2.06 1.00
N THR A 59 8.24 -1.51 0.61
CA THR A 59 6.96 -1.79 1.24
C THR A 59 6.17 -2.73 0.33
N CYS A 60 5.61 -3.80 0.89
CA CYS A 60 4.84 -4.78 0.11
C CYS A 60 3.35 -4.80 0.46
N LEU A 61 2.97 -4.25 1.61
CA LEU A 61 1.58 -4.07 2.00
C LEU A 61 1.45 -2.83 2.87
N VAL A 62 0.52 -1.95 2.50
CA VAL A 62 0.04 -0.88 3.38
C VAL A 62 -1.47 -0.88 3.37
N ASP A 63 -2.08 -0.79 4.55
CA ASP A 63 -3.52 -0.63 4.71
C ASP A 63 -3.82 0.42 5.78
N ARG A 64 -4.87 1.22 5.57
CA ARG A 64 -5.33 2.26 6.49
C ARG A 64 -6.62 1.79 7.15
N LEU A 65 -6.73 1.96 8.47
CA LEU A 65 -7.97 1.65 9.17
C LEU A 65 -8.96 2.82 9.02
N PHE A 66 -9.94 2.66 8.12
CA PHE A 66 -10.93 3.67 7.75
C PHE A 66 -10.26 5.03 7.46
N SER A 67 -10.86 6.12 7.96
CA SER A 67 -10.30 7.46 7.89
C SER A 67 -9.42 7.80 9.12
N SER A 68 -8.97 6.81 9.91
CA SER A 68 -8.11 7.03 11.07
C SER A 68 -6.63 7.22 10.71
N SER A 69 -5.82 7.74 11.62
CA SER A 69 -4.36 7.84 11.43
C SER A 69 -3.62 6.50 11.58
N LEU A 70 -4.31 5.40 11.92
CA LEU A 70 -3.69 4.09 12.07
C LEU A 70 -3.43 3.48 10.69
N VAL A 71 -2.17 3.14 10.43
CA VAL A 71 -1.71 2.51 9.20
C VAL A 71 -0.90 1.27 9.54
N ALA A 72 -1.24 0.14 8.92
CA ALA A 72 -0.48 -1.09 9.00
C ALA A 72 0.47 -1.17 7.82
N ILE A 73 1.75 -1.44 8.07
CA ILE A 73 2.81 -1.45 7.05
C ILE A 73 3.60 -2.76 7.18
N VAL A 74 3.84 -3.41 6.05
CA VAL A 74 4.73 -4.56 5.93
C VAL A 74 5.82 -4.25 4.92
N THR A 75 7.07 -4.43 5.32
CA THR A 75 8.25 -4.24 4.47
C THR A 75 8.88 -5.58 4.08
N LEU A 76 9.58 -5.62 2.95
CA LEU A 76 10.34 -6.80 2.52
C LEU A 76 11.49 -7.14 3.47
N SER A 77 11.97 -6.17 4.26
CA SER A 77 13.00 -6.37 5.28
C SER A 77 12.48 -7.05 6.56
N ALA A 78 11.15 -7.11 6.74
CA ALA A 78 10.52 -7.80 7.87
C ALA A 78 9.34 -8.68 7.41
N PRO A 79 9.54 -9.64 6.49
CA PRO A 79 8.47 -10.55 6.09
C PRO A 79 8.17 -11.50 7.24
N ARG A 80 6.96 -11.41 7.81
CA ARG A 80 6.51 -12.35 8.84
C ARG A 80 5.97 -13.59 8.15
N TYR A 81 6.78 -14.66 8.13
CA TYR A 81 6.34 -15.97 7.67
C TYR A 81 5.42 -16.58 8.73
N GLY A 82 4.11 -16.41 8.57
CA GLY A 82 3.13 -17.19 9.33
C GLY A 82 3.15 -18.63 8.82
N SER A 83 3.99 -19.49 9.40
CA SER A 83 3.86 -20.94 9.20
C SER A 83 2.59 -21.39 9.89
N ILE A 84 1.51 -21.56 9.14
CA ILE A 84 0.34 -22.30 9.60
C ILE A 84 0.64 -23.77 9.34
N THR A 85 1.12 -24.46 10.37
CA THR A 85 1.20 -25.92 10.45
C THR A 85 0.12 -26.41 11.40
#